data_AF-A0A0A6RKI3-F1
#
_entry.id   AF-A0A0A6RKI3-F1
#
_cell.length_a   1.000
_cell.length_b   1.000
_cell.length_c   1.000
_cell.angle_alpha   90.00
_cell.angle_beta   90.00
_cell.angle_gamma   90.00
#
_symmetry.space_group_name_H-M   'P 1'
#
loop_
_entity.id
_entity.type
_entity.pdbx_description
1 polymer ?
#
loop_
_entity_poly.entity_id
_entity_poly.type
_entity_poly.pdbx_seq_one_letter_code
_entity_poly.pdbx_strand_id
1 'polypeptide(L)'
;MYFQPINHRKIQTFVAHFVKRYQYTGQIGFDFLEEPHGDIFVLECNPRATSGVHLFSVEDNLTQAFIKTDKNVMIPKQPQAKMVAAGMLIFGFPYGINCGGFRQFAQSYRAAFDVIFSKNDPAPSFYQFISLLETLFESVKQRTSLWKAATADIEWNGEKLK
;
A
#
# COMPACT_ATOMS: atom_id res chain seq x y z
N MET A 1 4.93 4.49 -4.53
CA MET A 1 3.68 4.09 -3.86
C MET A 1 3.51 4.95 -2.61
N TYR A 2 2.40 5.67 -2.51
CA TYR A 2 2.13 6.68 -1.48
C TYR A 2 0.78 6.37 -0.82
N PHE A 3 0.71 6.47 0.50
CA PHE A 3 -0.46 6.14 1.30
C PHE A 3 -0.85 7.34 2.15
N GLN A 4 -2.10 7.77 2.00
CA GLN A 4 -2.68 8.84 2.81
C GLN A 4 -3.80 8.28 3.68
N PRO A 5 -3.79 8.52 5.00
CA PRO A 5 -4.91 8.16 5.85
C PRO A 5 -6.11 9.07 5.54
N ILE A 6 -7.25 8.44 5.26
CA ILE A 6 -8.51 9.13 4.97
C ILE A 6 -9.58 8.58 5.90
N ASN A 7 -10.35 9.48 6.53
CA ASN A 7 -11.54 9.11 7.28
C ASN A 7 -12.78 9.26 6.39
N HIS A 8 -13.27 8.15 5.85
CA HIS A 8 -14.37 8.13 4.90
C HIS A 8 -15.61 7.43 5.46
N ARG A 9 -16.65 8.21 5.78
CA ARG A 9 -17.87 7.70 6.45
C ARG A 9 -18.63 6.63 5.66
N LYS A 10 -18.78 6.80 4.33
CA LYS A 10 -19.47 5.79 3.50
C LYS A 10 -18.73 4.44 3.52
N ILE A 11 -17.40 4.43 3.36
CA ILE A 11 -16.56 3.24 3.46
C ILE A 11 -16.71 2.57 4.84
N GLN A 12 -16.60 3.32 5.94
CA GLN A 12 -16.77 2.76 7.29
C GLN A 12 -18.15 2.13 7.49
N THR A 13 -19.21 2.79 7.01
CA THR A 13 -20.58 2.30 7.11
C THR A 13 -20.76 1.02 6.29
N PHE A 14 -20.23 0.99 5.07
CA PHE A 14 -20.26 -0.18 4.20
C PHE A 14 -19.54 -1.37 4.85
N VAL A 15 -18.28 -1.18 5.29
CA VAL A 15 -17.47 -2.25 5.87
C VAL A 15 -18.13 -2.79 7.13
N ALA A 16 -18.60 -1.93 8.04
CA ALA A 16 -19.32 -2.34 9.24
C ALA A 16 -20.60 -3.14 8.94
N HIS A 17 -21.37 -2.72 7.93
CA HIS A 17 -22.56 -3.45 7.50
C HIS A 17 -22.21 -4.81 6.90
N PHE A 18 -21.20 -4.87 6.03
CA PHE A 18 -20.74 -6.10 5.37
C PHE A 18 -20.30 -7.13 6.41
N VAL A 19 -19.34 -6.78 7.27
CA VAL A 19 -18.80 -7.73 8.25
C VAL A 19 -19.87 -8.24 9.22
N LYS A 20 -20.83 -7.38 9.60
CA LYS A 20 -21.96 -7.77 10.44
C LYS A 20 -22.92 -8.71 9.70
N ARG A 21 -23.29 -8.39 8.45
CA ARG A 21 -24.27 -9.14 7.65
C ARG A 21 -23.80 -10.56 7.34
N TYR A 22 -22.51 -10.73 7.08
CA TYR A 22 -21.89 -12.01 6.74
C TYR A 22 -21.23 -12.68 7.94
N GLN A 23 -21.29 -12.07 9.13
CA GLN A 23 -20.63 -12.56 10.34
C GLN A 23 -19.13 -12.87 10.10
N TYR A 24 -18.48 -12.02 9.31
CA TYR A 24 -17.11 -12.24 8.88
C TYR A 24 -16.14 -12.08 10.06
N THR A 25 -15.20 -13.01 10.20
CA THR A 25 -14.15 -12.99 11.22
C THR A 25 -12.78 -13.05 10.57
N GLY A 26 -11.76 -12.53 11.27
CA GLY A 26 -10.41 -12.41 10.73
C GLY A 26 -10.18 -11.11 9.96
N GLN A 27 -9.25 -11.14 9.01
CA GLN A 27 -8.86 -9.95 8.24
C GLN A 27 -9.68 -9.81 6.97
N ILE A 28 -10.07 -8.58 6.66
CA ILE A 28 -10.71 -8.22 5.40
C ILE A 28 -10.27 -6.82 4.98
N GLY A 29 -9.90 -6.67 3.72
CA GLY A 29 -9.55 -5.41 3.07
C GLY A 29 -10.45 -5.18 1.87
N PHE A 30 -10.79 -3.94 1.60
CA PHE A 30 -11.61 -3.56 0.45
C PHE A 30 -10.92 -2.43 -0.30
N ASP A 31 -10.87 -2.56 -1.62
CA ASP A 31 -10.41 -1.50 -2.50
C ASP A 31 -11.63 -0.83 -3.11
N PHE A 32 -11.71 0.49 -2.95
CA PHE A 32 -12.83 1.30 -3.42
C PHE A 32 -12.40 2.25 -4.53
N LEU A 33 -13.28 2.45 -5.50
CA LEU A 33 -13.28 3.59 -6.40
C LEU A 33 -14.29 4.62 -5.86
N GLU A 34 -13.87 5.87 -5.72
CA GLU A 34 -14.77 6.99 -5.42
C GLU A 34 -14.94 7.85 -6.68
N GLU A 35 -16.19 8.05 -7.10
CA GLU A 35 -16.53 8.91 -8.23
C GLU A 35 -16.58 10.39 -7.81
N PRO A 36 -16.50 11.36 -8.75
CA PRO A 36 -16.51 12.80 -8.43
C PRO A 36 -17.73 13.28 -7.64
N HIS A 37 -18.87 12.58 -7.74
CA HIS A 37 -20.09 12.88 -6.98
C HIS A 37 -20.09 12.28 -5.57
N GLY A 38 -19.01 11.60 -5.18
CA GLY A 38 -18.77 11.00 -3.86
C GLY A 38 -19.37 9.60 -3.68
N ASP A 39 -19.86 8.98 -4.76
CA ASP A 39 -20.32 7.60 -4.71
C ASP A 39 -19.14 6.63 -4.71
N ILE A 40 -19.29 5.55 -3.93
CA ILE A 40 -18.22 4.57 -3.72
C ILE A 40 -18.62 3.22 -4.32
N PHE A 41 -17.69 2.60 -5.01
CA PHE A 41 -17.84 1.28 -5.61
C PHE A 41 -16.73 0.36 -5.10
N VAL A 42 -17.10 -0.84 -4.64
CA VAL A 42 -16.11 -1.86 -4.28
C VAL A 42 -15.55 -2.46 -5.57
N LEU A 43 -14.24 -2.42 -5.72
CA LEU A 43 -13.52 -3.07 -6.82
C LEU A 43 -13.06 -4.47 -6.42
N GLU A 44 -12.50 -4.58 -5.21
CA GLU A 44 -11.87 -5.80 -4.73
C GLU A 44 -12.15 -6.02 -3.24
N CYS A 45 -12.24 -7.29 -2.84
CA CYS A 45 -12.35 -7.72 -1.45
C CYS A 45 -11.25 -8.75 -1.16
N ASN A 46 -10.27 -8.35 -0.36
CA ASN A 46 -9.12 -9.14 0.04
C ASN A 46 -9.40 -9.83 1.39
N PRO A 47 -9.27 -11.17 1.53
CA PRO A 47 -9.45 -11.88 2.81
C PRO A 47 -8.24 -11.71 3.75
N ARG A 48 -7.48 -10.64 3.58
CA ARG A 48 -6.27 -10.28 4.32
C ARG A 48 -6.12 -8.76 4.32
N ALA A 49 -5.38 -8.23 5.28
CA ALA A 49 -5.01 -6.84 5.24
C ALA A 49 -4.09 -6.55 4.03
N THR A 50 -4.25 -5.37 3.44
CA THR A 50 -3.44 -4.86 2.33
C THR A 50 -2.54 -3.73 2.84
N SER A 51 -1.86 -3.02 1.95
CA SER A 51 -0.88 -1.98 2.30
C SER A 51 -1.39 -0.84 3.19
N GLY A 52 -2.71 -0.70 3.37
CA GLY A 52 -3.29 0.23 4.35
C GLY A 52 -2.78 0.02 5.78
N VAL A 53 -2.30 -1.18 6.14
CA VAL A 53 -1.71 -1.46 7.47
C VAL A 53 -0.49 -0.62 7.78
N HIS A 54 0.25 -0.15 6.77
CA HIS A 54 1.42 0.69 6.98
C HIS A 54 1.11 2.04 7.63
N LEU A 55 -0.16 2.48 7.58
CA LEU A 55 -0.62 3.70 8.22
C LEU A 55 -0.65 3.60 9.75
N PHE A 56 -0.68 2.38 10.30
CA PHE A 56 -0.59 2.15 11.74
C PHE A 56 0.87 2.13 12.20
N SER A 57 1.13 2.71 13.37
CA SER A 57 2.43 2.63 14.03
C SER A 57 2.46 1.50 15.07
N VAL A 58 3.65 1.20 15.59
CA VAL A 58 3.81 0.18 16.65
C VAL A 58 3.00 0.58 17.90
N GLU A 59 2.92 1.87 18.20
CA GLU A 59 2.19 2.43 19.33
C GLU A 59 0.67 2.30 19.19
N ASP A 60 0.15 2.08 17.98
CA ASP A 60 -1.27 1.78 17.76
C ASP A 60 -1.64 0.37 18.22
N ASN A 61 -0.65 -0.52 18.38
CA ASN A 61 -0.82 -1.88 18.89
C ASN A 61 -1.89 -2.68 18.11
N LEU A 62 -1.83 -2.60 16.78
CA LEU A 62 -2.80 -3.22 15.86
C LEU A 62 -2.98 -4.74 16.10
N THR A 63 -1.96 -5.41 16.66
CA THR A 63 -2.03 -6.82 17.04
C THR A 63 -3.18 -7.13 18.02
N GLN A 64 -3.60 -6.14 18.81
CA GLN A 64 -4.73 -6.30 19.73
C GLN A 64 -6.05 -6.55 19.01
N ALA A 65 -6.19 -6.14 17.74
CA ALA A 65 -7.40 -6.43 16.95
C ALA A 65 -7.56 -7.93 16.67
N PHE A 66 -6.49 -8.73 16.81
CA PHE A 66 -6.53 -10.18 16.65
C PHE A 66 -6.78 -10.93 17.96
N ILE A 67 -6.35 -10.35 19.09
CA ILE A 67 -6.26 -11.05 20.38
C ILE A 67 -7.40 -10.63 21.31
N LYS A 68 -7.75 -9.33 21.31
CA LYS A 68 -8.78 -8.79 22.20
C LYS A 68 -10.12 -8.75 21.48
N THR A 69 -11.18 -9.09 22.21
CA THR A 69 -12.57 -8.94 21.78
C THR A 69 -13.10 -7.53 22.04
N ASP A 70 -12.22 -6.52 22.11
CA ASP A 70 -12.67 -5.14 22.21
C ASP A 70 -13.36 -4.77 20.88
N LYS A 71 -14.53 -4.15 20.98
CA LYS A 71 -15.37 -3.80 19.83
C LYS A 71 -15.05 -2.40 19.28
N ASN A 72 -14.13 -1.68 19.91
CA ASN A 72 -13.73 -0.36 19.45
C ASN A 72 -12.93 -0.44 18.15
N VAL A 73 -13.31 0.39 17.18
CA VAL A 73 -12.58 0.53 15.91
C VAL A 73 -11.23 1.19 16.19
N MET A 74 -10.16 0.50 15.81
CA MET A 74 -8.81 1.08 15.88
C MET A 74 -8.57 1.98 14.69
N ILE A 75 -8.13 3.20 14.97
CA ILE A 75 -7.67 4.17 13.97
C ILE A 75 -6.21 4.53 14.26
N PRO A 76 -5.39 4.82 13.24
CA PRO A 76 -4.03 5.29 13.47
C PRO A 76 -4.03 6.54 14.36
N LYS A 77 -3.28 6.53 15.47
CA LYS A 77 -3.21 7.68 16.40
C LYS A 77 -2.56 8.90 15.74
N GLN A 78 -1.62 8.66 14.84
CA GLN A 78 -0.96 9.70 14.07
C GLN A 78 -1.24 9.47 12.58
N PRO A 79 -2.29 10.10 12.02
CA PRO A 79 -2.61 9.97 10.61
C PRO A 79 -1.59 10.74 9.76
N GLN A 80 -0.42 10.14 9.58
CA GLN A 80 0.64 10.65 8.73
C GLN A 80 0.71 9.87 7.43
N ALA A 81 1.06 10.56 6.35
CA ALA A 81 1.29 9.91 5.09
C ALA A 81 2.49 8.95 5.18
N LYS A 82 2.38 7.84 4.47
CA LYS A 82 3.42 6.81 4.40
C LYS A 82 3.77 6.56 2.93
N MET A 83 4.95 6.03 2.67
CA MET A 83 5.38 5.68 1.32
C MET A 83 6.35 4.52 1.33
N VAL A 84 6.51 3.89 0.18
CA VAL A 84 7.71 3.11 -0.12
C VAL A 84 8.64 4.04 -0.90
N ALA A 85 9.66 4.59 -0.22
CA ALA A 85 10.49 5.68 -0.74
C ALA A 85 11.21 5.30 -2.04
N ALA A 86 11.84 4.11 -2.08
CA ALA A 86 12.51 3.63 -3.30
C ALA A 86 11.52 3.52 -4.47
N GLY A 87 10.31 3.00 -4.23
CA GLY A 87 9.26 2.92 -5.25
C GLY A 87 8.77 4.30 -5.71
N MET A 88 8.73 5.29 -4.82
CA MET A 88 8.44 6.69 -5.19
C MET A 88 9.54 7.27 -6.09
N LEU A 89 10.82 7.02 -5.79
CA LEU A 89 11.94 7.50 -6.60
C LEU A 89 12.03 6.79 -7.96
N ILE A 90 11.77 5.49 -8.03
CA ILE A 90 11.89 4.71 -9.27
C ILE A 90 10.71 4.99 -10.20
N PHE A 91 9.48 4.95 -9.68
CA PHE A 91 8.27 5.01 -10.51
C PHE A 91 7.57 6.37 -10.45
N GLY A 92 7.55 7.01 -9.28
CA GLY A 92 6.84 8.28 -9.08
C GLY A 92 7.61 9.50 -9.59
N PHE A 93 8.94 9.52 -9.46
CA PHE A 93 9.77 10.66 -9.86
C PHE A 93 9.78 10.91 -11.37
N PRO A 94 9.97 9.90 -12.25
CA PRO A 94 9.90 10.12 -13.71
C PRO A 94 8.54 10.66 -14.15
N TYR A 95 7.45 10.12 -13.58
CA TYR A 95 6.10 10.62 -13.82
C TYR A 95 5.94 12.08 -13.39
N GLY A 96 6.40 12.42 -12.19
CA GLY A 96 6.34 13.78 -11.66
C GLY A 96 7.10 14.81 -12.50
N ILE A 97 8.24 14.44 -13.09
CA ILE A 97 8.98 15.33 -14.01
C ILE A 97 8.24 15.47 -15.34
N ASN A 98 7.89 14.35 -15.97
CA ASN A 98 7.32 14.33 -17.31
C ASN A 98 5.96 15.05 -17.41
N CYS A 99 5.20 15.09 -16.31
CA CYS A 99 3.91 15.78 -16.23
C CYS A 99 3.98 17.19 -15.64
N GLY A 100 5.18 17.78 -15.47
CA GLY A 100 5.35 19.13 -14.90
C GLY A 100 5.03 19.24 -13.40
N GLY A 101 4.89 18.11 -12.72
CA GLY A 101 4.48 17.97 -11.32
C GLY A 101 5.64 17.85 -10.31
N PHE A 102 6.88 18.21 -10.66
CA PHE A 102 8.04 18.03 -9.78
C PHE A 102 7.85 18.65 -8.38
N ARG A 103 7.25 19.84 -8.31
CA ARG A 103 6.95 20.51 -7.03
C ARG A 103 6.00 19.67 -6.17
N GLN A 104 4.96 19.08 -6.77
CA GLN A 104 4.02 18.21 -6.09
C GLN A 104 4.70 16.93 -5.63
N PHE A 105 5.51 16.30 -6.48
CA PHE A 105 6.32 15.13 -6.10
C PHE A 105 7.20 15.44 -4.88
N ALA A 106 7.96 16.53 -4.91
CA ALA A 106 8.84 16.93 -3.81
C ALA A 106 8.08 17.28 -2.53
N GLN A 107 6.84 17.79 -2.63
CA GLN A 107 5.96 18.00 -1.48
C GLN A 107 5.49 16.67 -0.89
N SER A 108 4.94 15.77 -1.71
CA SER A 108 4.49 14.45 -1.26
C SER A 108 5.63 13.63 -0.65
N TYR A 109 6.80 13.60 -1.31
CA TYR A 109 7.95 12.84 -0.84
C TYR A 109 8.46 13.33 0.53
N ARG A 110 8.46 14.64 0.78
CA ARG A 110 8.85 15.20 2.09
C ARG A 110 7.79 15.03 3.17
N ALA A 111 6.52 14.95 2.79
CA ALA A 111 5.40 14.84 3.72
C ALA A 111 5.14 13.41 4.22
N ALA A 112 5.66 12.39 3.52
CA ALA A 112 5.47 11.00 3.89
C ALA A 112 6.71 10.39 4.55
N PHE A 113 6.47 9.40 5.41
CA PHE A 113 7.51 8.57 5.99
C PHE A 113 7.68 7.28 5.22
N ASP A 114 8.93 6.86 5.04
CA ASP A 114 9.21 5.55 4.47
C ASP A 114 8.79 4.43 5.43
N VAL A 115 8.16 3.39 4.89
CA VAL A 115 7.66 2.24 5.67
C VAL A 115 8.72 1.17 5.88
N ILE A 116 9.81 1.20 5.11
CA ILE A 116 10.90 0.23 5.19
C ILE A 116 12.02 0.75 6.11
N PHE A 117 12.27 2.05 6.11
CA PHE A 117 13.29 2.66 6.94
C PHE A 117 12.94 2.70 8.44
N SER A 118 13.81 2.10 9.24
CA SER A 118 13.82 2.22 10.70
C SER A 118 15.23 2.52 11.19
N LYS A 119 15.36 3.51 12.09
CA LYS A 119 16.65 3.82 12.73
C LYS A 119 17.14 2.68 13.63
N ASN A 120 16.21 1.93 14.22
CA ASN A 120 16.51 0.82 15.12
C ASN A 120 16.73 -0.50 14.39
N ASP A 121 16.35 -0.57 13.10
CA ASP A 121 16.55 -1.72 12.24
C ASP A 121 16.80 -1.25 10.79
N PRO A 122 18.04 -0.85 10.46
CA PRO A 122 18.36 -0.33 9.14
C PRO A 122 18.54 -1.43 8.08
N ALA A 123 18.64 -2.70 8.49
CA ALA A 123 18.94 -3.81 7.59
C ALA A 123 17.88 -3.99 6.48
N PRO A 124 16.57 -3.93 6.74
CA PRO A 124 15.55 -3.98 5.69
C PRO A 124 15.73 -2.92 4.59
N SER A 125 16.13 -1.69 4.94
CA SER A 125 16.40 -0.63 3.95
C SER A 125 17.59 -0.97 3.06
N PHE A 126 18.61 -1.61 3.62
CA PHE A 126 19.77 -2.07 2.85
C PHE A 126 19.41 -3.25 1.94
N TYR A 127 18.67 -4.24 2.45
CA TYR A 127 18.24 -5.39 1.65
C TYR A 127 17.27 -5.00 0.53
N GLN A 128 16.49 -3.93 0.71
CA GLN A 128 15.68 -3.37 -0.38
C GLN A 128 16.55 -2.95 -1.58
N PHE A 129 17.74 -2.41 -1.35
CA PHE A 129 18.66 -2.07 -2.43
C PHE A 129 19.22 -3.32 -3.13
N ILE A 130 19.54 -4.37 -2.37
CA ILE A 130 19.99 -5.66 -2.93
C ILE A 130 18.89 -6.26 -3.81
N SER A 131 17.65 -6.32 -3.31
CA SER A 131 16.50 -6.83 -4.08
C SER A 131 16.24 -6.01 -5.36
N LEU A 132 16.46 -4.70 -5.31
CA LEU A 132 16.38 -3.86 -6.50
C LEU A 132 17.46 -4.20 -7.53
N LEU A 133 18.71 -4.45 -7.10
CA LEU A 133 19.79 -4.85 -7.99
C LEU A 133 19.52 -6.20 -8.65
N GLU A 134 18.97 -7.16 -7.90
CA GLU A 134 18.52 -8.44 -8.44
C GLU A 134 17.43 -8.25 -9.51
N THR A 135 16.42 -7.45 -9.22
CA THR A 135 15.34 -7.11 -10.16
C THR A 135 15.89 -6.42 -11.41
N LEU A 136 16.85 -5.51 -11.24
CA LEU A 136 17.52 -4.83 -12.34
C LEU A 136 18.31 -5.82 -13.21
N PHE A 137 19.06 -6.74 -12.59
CA PHE A 137 19.81 -7.77 -13.31
C PHE A 137 18.87 -8.67 -14.12
N GLU A 138 17.76 -9.13 -13.54
CA GLU A 138 16.75 -9.91 -14.27
C GLU A 138 16.11 -9.10 -15.40
N SER A 139 15.82 -7.81 -15.19
CA SER A 139 15.27 -6.96 -16.25
C SER A 139 16.20 -6.85 -17.46
N VAL A 140 17.52 -6.73 -17.23
CA VAL A 140 18.54 -6.66 -18.29
C VAL A 140 18.67 -8.01 -19.00
N LYS A 141 18.76 -9.10 -18.24
CA LYS A 141 18.86 -10.47 -18.74
C LYS A 141 17.67 -10.86 -19.61
N GLN A 142 16.46 -10.49 -19.20
CA GLN A 142 15.21 -10.78 -19.90
C GLN A 142 14.84 -9.70 -20.93
N ARG A 143 15.61 -8.62 -21.04
CA ARG A 143 15.38 -7.46 -21.92
C ARG A 143 13.96 -6.88 -21.77
N THR A 144 13.53 -6.75 -20.53
CA THR A 144 12.19 -6.28 -20.18
C THR A 144 12.27 -5.03 -19.31
N SER A 145 11.14 -4.36 -19.10
CA SER A 145 11.09 -3.22 -18.18
C SER A 145 11.28 -3.68 -16.74
N LEU A 146 11.81 -2.79 -15.88
CA LEU A 146 11.96 -3.07 -14.45
C LEU A 146 10.63 -3.48 -13.79
N TRP A 147 9.52 -2.85 -14.20
CA TRP A 147 8.18 -3.20 -13.73
C TRP A 147 7.84 -4.66 -14.05
N LYS A 148 7.95 -5.05 -15.33
CA LYS A 148 7.61 -6.40 -15.77
C LYS A 148 8.55 -7.46 -15.18
N ALA A 149 9.81 -7.11 -14.91
CA ALA A 149 10.72 -8.00 -14.18
C ALA A 149 10.28 -8.18 -12.71
N ALA A 150 9.87 -7.10 -12.04
CA ALA A 150 9.43 -7.12 -10.65
C ALA A 150 8.11 -7.90 -10.44
N THR A 151 7.27 -7.97 -11.49
CA THR A 151 5.96 -8.63 -11.43
C THR A 151 5.91 -9.98 -12.14
N ALA A 152 7.01 -10.42 -12.75
CA ALA A 152 7.06 -11.62 -13.59
C ALA A 152 6.56 -12.88 -12.89
N ASP A 153 6.80 -13.00 -11.57
CA ASP A 153 6.44 -14.18 -10.79
C ASP A 153 5.00 -14.14 -10.24
N ILE A 154 4.30 -13.00 -10.35
CA ILE A 154 2.97 -12.79 -9.74
C ILE A 154 1.88 -12.41 -10.75
N GLU A 155 2.25 -11.89 -11.92
CA GLU A 155 1.30 -11.51 -12.97
C GLU A 155 1.11 -12.65 -13.97
N TRP A 156 -0.14 -13.03 -14.22
CA TRP A 156 -0.53 -13.86 -15.35
C TRP A 156 -1.28 -12.99 -16.36
N ASN A 157 -0.76 -12.85 -17.58
CA ASN A 157 -1.29 -11.94 -18.60
C ASN A 157 -2.13 -12.66 -19.65
N GLY A 158 -2.67 -13.83 -19.31
CA GLY A 158 -3.47 -14.62 -20.25
C GLY A 158 -2.65 -15.62 -21.07
N GLU A 159 -1.40 -15.90 -20.71
CA GLU A 159 -0.60 -16.91 -21.40
C GLU A 159 -1.28 -18.29 -21.32
N LYS A 160 -1.20 -19.08 -22.40
CA LYS A 160 -1.74 -20.45 -22.41
C LYS A 160 -1.11 -21.28 -21.29
N LEU A 161 -1.96 -21.88 -20.45
CA LEU A 161 -1.53 -22.85 -19.45
C LEU A 161 -0.86 -24.02 -20.19
N LYS A 162 0.36 -24.35 -19.77
CA LYS A 162 1.13 -25.48 -20.30
C LYS A 162 0.60 -26.79 -19.75
#